data_AF-A0A4Q2ZZL8-F1
#
_entry.id   AF-A0A4Q2ZZL8-F1
#
_cell.length_a   1.000
_cell.length_b   1.000
_cell.length_c   1.000
_cell.angle_alpha   90.00
_cell.angle_beta   90.00
_cell.angle_gamma   90.00
#
_symmetry.space_group_name_H-M   'P 1'
#
loop_
_entity.id
_entity.type
_entity.pdbx_description
1 polymer ?
#
loop_
_entity_poly.entity_id
_entity_poly.type
_entity_poly.pdbx_seq_one_letter_code
_entity_poly.pdbx_strand_id
1 'polypeptide(L)'
;MRKQTNFHHPVDTYRDDRFADLIAAHGHAGYGIYWMIIEMLHSQETMQIEYSDKAIRRMAARIGMKQEQFHHLLHDMIYDYDLLEIVDNVPSMGKQGYIRSTITYRKPPKPKAKAETIEVKKTEDTNIGDPLTCEEVMQYVADMEDDGLSPSTGLPAVRDHNNGNDTSAVRQPRQRLEAVG
;
A
#
# COMPACT_ATOMS: atom_id res chain seq x y z
N MET A 1 0.14 13.22 -23.95
CA MET A 1 -0.40 12.67 -22.68
C MET A 1 0.20 11.28 -22.47
N ARG A 2 0.86 11.02 -21.33
CA ARG A 2 1.36 9.66 -21.02
C ARG A 2 0.16 8.79 -20.65
N LYS A 3 0.01 7.64 -21.31
CA LYS A 3 -1.04 6.66 -21.02
C LYS A 3 -0.80 6.11 -19.62
N GLN A 4 -1.79 6.23 -18.74
CA GLN A 4 -1.72 5.73 -17.36
C GLN A 4 -1.63 4.19 -17.44
N THR A 5 -0.50 3.63 -17.01
CA THR A 5 -0.31 2.18 -16.94
C THR A 5 -0.88 1.71 -15.61
N ASN A 6 -1.98 0.94 -15.65
CA ASN A 6 -2.54 0.35 -14.45
C ASN A 6 -1.52 -0.63 -13.86
N PHE A 7 -1.10 -0.36 -12.62
CA PHE A 7 -0.30 -1.28 -11.83
C PHE A 7 -1.23 -2.37 -11.29
N HIS A 8 -0.95 -3.63 -11.62
CA HIS A 8 -1.77 -4.76 -11.16
C HIS A 8 -1.20 -5.31 -9.86
N HIS A 9 -2.00 -5.24 -8.79
CA HIS A 9 -1.74 -5.88 -7.52
C HIS A 9 -1.81 -7.41 -7.70
N PRO A 10 -0.90 -8.22 -7.12
CA PRO A 10 -1.09 -9.65 -7.03
C PRO A 10 -2.31 -9.94 -6.17
N VAL A 11 -3.20 -10.76 -6.72
CA VAL A 11 -4.52 -11.06 -6.14
C VAL A 11 -4.41 -11.81 -4.81
N ASP A 12 -3.27 -12.46 -4.54
CA ASP A 12 -3.05 -13.31 -3.36
C ASP A 12 -2.25 -12.65 -2.22
N THR A 13 -2.08 -11.33 -2.23
CA THR A 13 -1.33 -10.63 -1.16
C THR A 13 -1.96 -10.79 0.23
N TYR A 14 -3.26 -11.08 0.31
CA TYR A 14 -3.93 -11.39 1.58
C TYR A 14 -3.56 -12.75 2.21
N ARG A 15 -2.89 -13.64 1.47
CA ARG A 15 -2.48 -14.97 1.99
C ARG A 15 -1.08 -14.99 2.60
N ASP A 16 -0.38 -13.87 2.54
CA ASP A 16 0.97 -13.74 3.07
C ASP A 16 0.89 -13.16 4.49
N ASP A 17 1.31 -13.96 5.47
CA ASP A 17 1.23 -13.62 6.89
C ASP A 17 1.95 -12.29 7.21
N ARG A 18 2.98 -11.94 6.43
CA ARG A 18 3.72 -10.67 6.57
C ARG A 18 2.82 -9.44 6.36
N PHE A 19 1.85 -9.53 5.45
CA PHE A 19 0.86 -8.46 5.28
C PHE A 19 -0.19 -8.46 6.37
N ALA A 20 -0.57 -9.64 6.89
CA ALA A 20 -1.48 -9.73 8.03
C ALA A 20 -0.87 -9.05 9.26
N ASP A 21 0.41 -9.28 9.54
CA ASP A 21 1.15 -8.66 10.64
C ASP A 21 1.28 -7.14 10.46
N LEU A 22 1.62 -6.68 9.25
CA LEU A 22 1.66 -5.25 8.92
C LEU A 22 0.29 -4.59 9.16
N ILE A 23 -0.80 -5.23 8.74
CA ILE A 23 -2.16 -4.70 8.92
C ILE A 23 -2.57 -4.74 10.40
N ALA A 24 -2.19 -5.77 11.15
CA ALA A 24 -2.47 -5.86 12.58
C ALA A 24 -1.79 -4.74 13.37
N ALA A 25 -0.54 -4.39 13.04
CA ALA A 25 0.23 -3.37 13.75
C ALA A 25 -0.06 -1.94 13.28
N HIS A 26 -0.14 -1.73 11.95
CA HIS A 26 -0.20 -0.40 11.33
C HIS A 26 -1.52 -0.12 10.61
N GLY A 27 -2.47 -1.05 10.68
CA GLY A 27 -3.77 -0.94 10.02
C GLY A 27 -3.68 -0.97 8.50
N HIS A 28 -4.82 -0.69 7.86
CA HIS A 28 -4.91 -0.55 6.41
C HIS A 28 -4.04 0.61 5.87
N ALA A 29 -3.69 1.57 6.71
CA ALA A 29 -2.79 2.66 6.35
C ALA A 29 -1.37 2.13 6.06
N GLY A 30 -0.83 1.23 6.89
CA GLY A 30 0.48 0.60 6.66
C GLY A 30 0.52 -0.16 5.33
N TYR A 31 -0.54 -0.94 5.04
CA TYR A 31 -0.71 -1.64 3.78
C TYR A 31 -0.77 -0.69 2.56
N GLY A 32 -1.55 0.40 2.66
CA GLY A 32 -1.60 1.41 1.61
C GLY A 32 -0.24 2.06 1.35
N ILE A 33 0.51 2.36 2.42
CA ILE A 33 1.85 2.96 2.31
C ILE A 33 2.84 2.00 1.66
N TYR A 34 2.78 0.71 1.99
CA TYR A 34 3.56 -0.31 1.30
C TYR A 34 3.34 -0.23 -0.22
N TRP A 35 2.09 -0.16 -0.67
CA TRP A 35 1.79 -0.04 -2.11
C TRP A 35 2.34 1.23 -2.73
N MET A 36 2.24 2.36 -2.05
CA MET A 36 2.84 3.61 -2.54
C MET A 36 4.36 3.45 -2.70
N ILE A 37 5.06 2.74 -1.81
CA ILE A 37 6.48 2.44 -1.95
C ILE A 37 6.73 1.54 -3.17
N ILE A 38 5.94 0.49 -3.37
CA ILE A 38 6.04 -0.39 -4.54
C ILE A 38 5.82 0.39 -5.84
N GLU A 39 4.85 1.29 -5.90
CA GLU A 39 4.63 2.17 -7.05
C GLU A 39 5.83 3.08 -7.31
N MET A 40 6.42 3.65 -6.25
CA MET A 40 7.65 4.43 -6.36
C MET A 40 8.81 3.59 -6.90
N LEU A 41 8.98 2.35 -6.44
CA LEU A 41 9.99 1.42 -6.98
C LEU A 41 9.74 1.15 -8.47
N HIS A 42 8.48 0.85 -8.84
CA HIS A 42 8.09 0.58 -10.23
C HIS A 42 8.33 1.76 -11.18
N SER A 43 8.26 2.99 -10.65
CA SER A 43 8.57 4.21 -11.41
C SER A 43 10.04 4.32 -11.81
N GLN A 44 10.95 3.64 -11.09
CA GLN A 44 12.37 3.61 -11.41
C GLN A 44 12.67 2.52 -12.46
N GLU A 45 13.72 2.72 -13.26
CA GLU A 45 14.13 1.73 -14.25
C GLU A 45 14.78 0.50 -13.60
N THR A 46 15.55 0.71 -12.53
CA THR A 46 16.24 -0.33 -11.76
C THR A 46 15.34 -1.05 -10.76
N MET A 47 14.10 -0.60 -10.57
CA MET A 47 13.17 -1.09 -9.53
C MET A 47 13.76 -1.00 -8.11
N GLN A 48 14.59 0.02 -7.89
CA GLN A 48 15.31 0.24 -6.65
C GLN A 48 15.24 1.72 -6.28
N ILE A 49 15.20 2.01 -4.98
CA ILE A 49 15.27 3.37 -4.44
C ILE A 49 16.48 3.45 -3.52
N GLU A 50 17.29 4.50 -3.65
CA GLU A 50 18.41 4.76 -2.74
C GLU A 50 17.91 4.81 -1.28
N TYR A 51 18.55 4.04 -0.39
CA TYR A 51 18.29 4.02 1.05
C TYR A 51 19.06 5.13 1.75
N SER A 52 18.68 6.39 1.46
CA SER A 52 19.29 7.59 2.06
C SER A 52 18.29 8.40 2.87
N ASP A 53 18.74 9.11 3.91
CA ASP A 53 17.90 10.04 4.67
C ASP A 53 17.18 11.04 3.76
N LYS A 54 17.90 11.51 2.73
CA LYS A 54 17.36 12.42 1.73
C LYS A 54 16.27 11.75 0.90
N ALA A 55 16.40 10.48 0.55
CA ALA A 55 15.37 9.73 -0.18
C ALA A 55 14.18 9.40 0.72
N ILE A 56 14.41 8.92 1.94
CA ILE A 56 13.38 8.65 2.95
C ILE A 56 12.54 9.89 3.22
N ARG A 57 13.17 11.04 3.43
CA ARG A 57 12.46 12.33 3.60
C ARG A 57 11.58 12.68 2.40
N ARG A 58 12.06 12.44 1.16
CA ARG A 58 11.27 12.69 -0.05
C ARG A 58 10.08 11.73 -0.16
N MET A 59 10.26 10.46 0.19
CA MET A 59 9.16 9.48 0.19
C MET A 59 8.11 9.83 1.22
N ALA A 60 8.51 10.13 2.46
CA ALA A 60 7.61 10.57 3.52
C ALA A 60 6.78 11.79 3.10
N ALA A 61 7.42 12.79 2.49
CA ALA A 61 6.75 13.99 1.99
C ALA A 61 5.74 13.68 0.86
N ARG A 62 6.05 12.74 -0.04
CA ARG A 62 5.13 12.32 -1.11
C ARG A 62 3.91 11.56 -0.58
N ILE A 63 4.10 10.79 0.48
CA ILE A 63 3.03 10.03 1.15
C ILE A 63 2.19 10.94 2.05
N GLY A 64 2.72 12.09 2.46
CA GLY A 64 2.04 13.01 3.39
C GLY A 64 2.20 12.58 4.85
N MET A 65 3.26 11.83 5.17
CA MET A 65 3.54 11.33 6.52
C MET A 65 4.76 12.06 7.13
N LYS A 66 4.76 12.21 8.46
CA LYS A 66 5.94 12.73 9.17
C LYS A 66 7.14 11.81 8.95
N GLN A 67 8.32 12.39 8.75
CA GLN A 67 9.53 11.63 8.42
C GLN A 67 9.85 10.54 9.46
N GLU A 68 9.74 10.85 10.76
CA GLU A 68 10.02 9.89 11.84
C GLU A 68 9.06 8.70 11.84
N GLN A 69 7.76 8.95 11.63
CA GLN A 69 6.74 7.90 11.54
C GLN A 69 6.98 7.02 10.32
N PHE A 70 7.28 7.65 9.17
CA PHE A 70 7.60 6.92 7.95
C PHE A 70 8.89 6.11 8.10
N HIS A 71 9.89 6.64 8.80
CA HIS A 71 11.14 5.92 9.06
C HIS A 71 10.90 4.68 9.92
N HIS A 72 10.10 4.78 11.00
CA HIS A 72 9.73 3.60 11.80
C HIS A 72 8.95 2.58 10.97
N LEU A 73 7.92 3.01 10.23
CA LEU A 73 7.16 2.09 9.39
C LEU A 73 8.03 1.41 8.32
N LEU A 74 8.92 2.15 7.67
CA LEU A 74 9.85 1.60 6.69
C LEU A 74 10.83 0.62 7.33
N HIS A 75 11.29 0.90 8.56
CA HIS A 75 12.13 0.00 9.32
C HIS A 75 11.41 -1.33 9.60
N ASP A 76 10.18 -1.28 10.10
CA ASP A 76 9.40 -2.49 10.38
C ASP A 76 9.15 -3.31 9.09
N MET A 77 8.83 -2.64 7.98
CA MET A 77 8.68 -3.31 6.67
C MET A 77 9.96 -4.01 6.18
N ILE A 78 11.14 -3.53 6.59
CA ILE A 78 12.43 -4.11 6.20
C ILE A 78 12.85 -5.23 7.15
N TYR A 79 12.71 -5.04 8.47
CA TYR A 79 13.34 -5.90 9.47
C TYR A 79 12.38 -6.79 10.24
N ASP A 80 11.12 -6.39 10.40
CA ASP A 80 10.13 -7.15 11.17
C ASP A 80 9.22 -7.97 10.25
N TYR A 81 8.86 -7.41 9.10
CA TYR A 81 7.93 -8.06 8.15
C TYR A 81 8.62 -8.61 6.90
N ASP A 82 9.92 -8.39 6.69
CA ASP A 82 10.67 -8.85 5.50
C ASP A 82 9.97 -8.53 4.15
N LEU A 83 9.19 -7.45 4.07
CA LEU A 83 8.46 -7.05 2.87
C LEU A 83 9.37 -6.27 1.90
N LEU A 84 10.38 -5.61 2.45
CA LEU A 84 11.41 -4.86 1.76
C LEU A 84 12.79 -5.32 2.24
N GLU A 85 13.82 -5.08 1.44
CA GLU A 85 15.20 -5.38 1.81
C GLU A 85 16.14 -4.25 1.37
N ILE A 86 17.28 -4.13 2.04
CA ILE A 86 18.35 -3.21 1.64
C ILE A 86 19.44 -4.01 0.93
N VAL A 87 19.60 -3.77 -0.37
CA VAL A 87 20.60 -4.40 -1.23
C VAL A 87 21.82 -3.48 -1.36
N ASP A 88 23.00 -4.06 -1.58
CA ASP A 88 24.27 -3.33 -1.81
C ASP A 88 24.67 -2.38 -0.66
N ASN A 89 24.27 -2.69 0.57
CA ASN A 89 24.79 -2.02 1.74
C ASN A 89 26.24 -2.49 1.96
N VAL A 90 27.21 -1.69 1.50
CA VAL A 90 28.64 -1.93 1.70
C VAL A 90 29.17 -0.84 2.64
N PRO A 91 29.17 -1.07 3.96
CA PRO A 91 29.59 -0.08 4.96
C PRO A 91 31.01 0.45 4.69
N SER A 92 31.88 -0.40 4.15
CA SER A 92 33.28 -0.13 3.87
C SER A 92 33.52 0.95 2.81
N MET A 93 32.51 1.31 2.00
CA MET A 93 32.65 2.28 0.91
C MET A 93 31.82 3.57 1.13
N GLY A 94 31.18 3.74 2.29
CA GLY A 94 30.31 4.89 2.55
C GLY A 94 29.10 4.99 1.61
N LYS A 95 28.81 3.92 0.85
CA LYS A 95 27.63 3.84 -0.01
C LYS A 95 26.44 3.42 0.81
N GLN A 96 25.39 4.22 0.76
CA GLN A 96 24.09 3.87 1.28
C GLN A 96 23.45 2.86 0.31
N GLY A 97 22.82 1.81 0.86
CA GLY A 97 22.25 0.72 0.07
C GLY A 97 21.03 1.15 -0.75
N TYR A 98 20.33 0.19 -1.34
CA TYR A 98 19.11 0.40 -2.10
C TYR A 98 17.96 -0.43 -1.55
N ILE A 99 16.80 0.19 -1.37
CA ILE A 99 15.55 -0.49 -1.04
C ILE A 99 15.08 -1.27 -2.27
N ARG A 100 14.76 -2.55 -2.07
CA ARG A 100 14.11 -3.44 -3.04
C ARG A 100 12.92 -4.14 -2.37
N SER A 101 11.94 -4.55 -3.15
CA SER A 101 10.88 -5.45 -2.69
C SER A 101 11.37 -6.90 -2.65
N THR A 102 11.09 -7.63 -1.56
CA THR A 102 11.35 -9.07 -1.48
C THR A 102 10.31 -9.88 -2.28
N ILE A 103 9.13 -9.31 -2.48
CA ILE A 103 8.08 -9.88 -3.31
C ILE A 103 8.35 -9.53 -4.77
N THR A 104 8.31 -10.54 -5.64
CA THR A 104 8.55 -10.37 -7.06
C THR A 104 7.29 -9.85 -7.75
N TYR A 105 7.34 -8.61 -8.20
CA TYR A 105 6.31 -8.01 -9.05
C TYR A 105 6.75 -8.06 -10.51
N ARG A 106 5.92 -8.63 -11.38
CA ARG A 106 6.18 -8.56 -12.82
C ARG A 106 5.88 -7.15 -13.29
N LYS A 107 6.89 -6.42 -13.77
CA LYS A 107 6.65 -5.18 -14.51
C LYS A 107 5.81 -5.52 -15.74
N PRO A 108 4.67 -4.84 -15.96
CA PRO A 108 3.97 -4.98 -17.22
C PRO A 108 4.95 -4.69 -18.36
N PRO A 109 5.06 -5.56 -19.38
CA PRO A 109 5.96 -5.29 -20.49
C PRO A 109 5.59 -3.93 -21.09
N LYS A 110 6.58 -3.03 -21.23
CA LYS A 110 6.38 -1.76 -21.94
C LYS A 110 5.78 -2.12 -23.30
N PRO A 111 4.62 -1.55 -23.71
CA PRO A 111 4.07 -1.84 -25.02
C PRO A 111 5.15 -1.46 -26.04
N LYS A 112 5.69 -2.46 -26.74
CA LYS A 112 6.63 -2.23 -27.85
C LYS A 112 5.89 -1.30 -28.80
N ALA A 113 6.46 -0.13 -29.07
CA ALA A 113 5.95 0.77 -30.10
C ALA A 113 5.77 -0.09 -31.36
N LYS A 114 4.52 -0.27 -31.80
CA LYS A 114 4.24 -0.97 -33.04
C LYS A 114 4.97 -0.20 -34.14
N ALA A 115 5.99 -0.83 -34.72
CA ALA A 115 6.56 -0.37 -35.96
C ALA A 115 5.43 -0.28 -37.01
N GLU A 116 5.40 0.88 -37.65
CA GLU A 116 4.71 1.30 -38.86
C GLU A 116 3.65 0.37 -39.49
N THR A 117 2.44 0.92 -39.53
CA THR A 117 1.55 1.09 -40.70
C THR A 117 1.42 -0.08 -41.67
N ILE A 118 0.35 -0.85 -41.52
CA ILE A 118 -0.34 -1.47 -42.66
C ILE A 118 -1.57 -0.61 -42.92
N GLU A 119 -1.57 0.13 -44.03
CA GLU A 119 -2.76 0.77 -44.58
C GLU A 119 -3.79 -0.31 -44.91
N VAL A 120 -4.85 -0.41 -44.11
CA VAL A 120 -6.03 -1.20 -44.47
C VAL A 120 -7.01 -0.26 -45.16
N LYS A 121 -7.17 -0.48 -46.48
CA LYS A 121 -8.17 0.17 -47.31
C LYS A 121 -9.56 0.03 -46.69
N LYS A 122 -10.22 1.19 -46.56
CA LYS A 122 -11.64 1.35 -46.25
C LYS A 122 -12.46 0.50 -47.24
N THR A 123 -13.21 -0.46 -46.72
CA THR A 123 -14.37 -1.05 -47.39
C THR A 123 -15.56 -0.96 -46.45
N GLU A 124 -16.68 -0.67 -47.07
CA GLU A 124 -17.90 -0.08 -46.52
C GLU A 124 -18.78 -1.11 -45.79
N ASP A 125 -19.61 -0.55 -44.91
CA ASP A 125 -20.94 -0.99 -44.50
C ASP A 125 -21.11 -2.36 -43.84
N THR A 126 -21.31 -2.33 -42.53
CA THR A 126 -22.32 -3.17 -41.90
C THR A 126 -22.94 -2.46 -40.70
N ASN A 127 -24.24 -2.29 -40.80
CA ASN A 127 -25.18 -1.69 -39.87
C ASN A 127 -25.21 -2.50 -38.56
N ILE A 128 -24.68 -1.96 -37.47
CA ILE A 128 -24.87 -2.48 -36.11
C ILE A 128 -25.78 -1.48 -35.41
N GLY A 129 -26.97 -1.98 -35.07
CA GLY A 129 -28.09 -1.21 -34.52
C GLY A 129 -27.73 -0.39 -33.29
N ASP A 130 -28.56 0.64 -33.11
CA ASP A 130 -28.42 1.67 -32.10
C ASP A 130 -28.14 1.10 -30.70
N PRO A 131 -27.16 1.65 -29.96
CA PRO A 131 -26.97 1.30 -28.56
C PRO A 131 -28.16 1.78 -27.73
N LEU A 132 -28.80 0.85 -27.03
CA LEU A 132 -29.81 1.12 -25.99
C LEU A 132 -29.34 2.25 -25.07
N THR A 133 -30.21 3.23 -24.84
CA THR A 133 -29.92 4.41 -24.02
C THR A 133 -29.98 4.06 -22.54
N CYS A 134 -29.22 4.79 -21.71
CA CYS A 134 -29.14 4.58 -20.26
C CYS A 134 -30.48 4.65 -19.50
N GLU A 135 -31.56 5.17 -20.12
CA GLU A 135 -32.88 5.23 -19.48
C GLU A 135 -33.55 3.85 -19.38
N GLU A 136 -33.30 2.92 -20.31
CA GLU A 136 -33.94 1.59 -20.30
C GLU A 136 -33.31 0.62 -19.28
N VAL A 137 -32.05 0.84 -18.89
CA VAL A 137 -31.37 0.02 -17.87
C VAL A 137 -31.85 0.36 -16.45
N MET A 138 -32.31 1.59 -16.21
CA MET A 138 -32.76 2.04 -14.89
C MET A 138 -34.14 1.49 -14.50
N GLN A 139 -35.00 1.14 -15.47
CA GLN A 139 -36.32 0.58 -15.19
C GLN A 139 -36.25 -0.87 -14.67
N TYR A 140 -35.18 -1.61 -14.98
CA TYR A 140 -35.03 -3.02 -14.58
C TYR A 140 -34.59 -3.22 -13.12
N VAL A 141 -34.06 -2.17 -12.47
CA VAL A 141 -33.58 -2.24 -11.07
C VAL A 141 -34.69 -1.87 -10.08
N ALA A 142 -35.74 -1.18 -10.51
CA ALA A 142 -36.85 -0.75 -9.65
C ALA A 142 -37.82 -1.89 -9.25
N ASP A 143 -37.84 -3.01 -9.99
CA ASP A 143 -38.78 -4.12 -9.74
C ASP A 143 -38.24 -5.19 -8.77
N MET A 144 -37.07 -5.00 -8.15
CA MET A 144 -36.46 -5.98 -7.22
C MET A 144 -36.61 -5.63 -5.73
N GLU A 145 -37.37 -4.60 -5.35
CA GLU A 145 -37.52 -4.16 -3.94
C GLU A 145 -38.87 -4.53 -3.29
N ASP A 146 -39.36 -5.78 -3.39
CA ASP A 146 -40.58 -6.21 -2.66
C ASP A 146 -40.52 -7.60 -1.99
N ASP A 147 -39.34 -8.07 -1.56
CA ASP A 147 -39.28 -9.23 -0.67
C ASP A 147 -38.86 -8.80 0.75
N GLY A 148 -39.90 -8.55 1.55
CA GLY A 148 -39.82 -8.14 2.94
C GLY A 148 -38.97 -9.08 3.81
N LEU A 149 -38.00 -8.46 4.49
CA LEU A 149 -37.32 -9.03 5.65
C LEU A 149 -37.47 -8.07 6.82
N SER A 150 -38.34 -8.44 7.75
CA SER A 150 -38.61 -7.75 9.00
C SER A 150 -37.34 -7.66 9.88
N PRO A 151 -37.08 -6.52 10.55
CA PRO A 151 -36.02 -6.45 11.55
C PRO A 151 -36.52 -7.03 12.88
N SER A 152 -36.04 -8.23 13.22
CA SER A 152 -36.14 -8.78 14.57
C SER A 152 -35.22 -7.98 15.50
N THR A 153 -35.84 -7.21 16.39
CA THR A 153 -35.20 -6.49 17.49
C THR A 153 -34.77 -7.47 18.58
N GLY A 154 -33.46 -7.65 18.75
CA GLY A 154 -32.89 -8.50 19.79
C GLY A 154 -31.49 -8.05 20.19
N LEU A 155 -31.39 -6.90 20.86
CA LEU A 155 -30.17 -6.48 21.55
C LEU A 155 -30.35 -6.68 23.07
N PRO A 156 -29.57 -7.56 23.72
CA PRO A 156 -29.44 -7.55 25.16
C PRO A 156 -28.47 -6.44 25.62
N ALA A 157 -28.84 -5.80 26.73
CA ALA A 157 -28.15 -4.72 27.40
C ALA A 157 -26.69 -5.06 27.75
N VAL A 158 -25.77 -4.19 27.32
CA VAL A 158 -24.37 -4.18 27.77
C VAL A 158 -24.34 -3.65 29.19
N ARG A 159 -23.81 -4.46 30.10
CA ARG A 159 -23.65 -4.14 31.52
C ARG A 159 -22.28 -3.51 31.70
N ASP A 160 -22.27 -2.21 31.99
CA ASP A 160 -21.09 -1.47 32.44
C ASP A 160 -20.50 -2.13 33.69
N HIS A 161 -19.23 -2.52 33.64
CA HIS A 161 -18.39 -2.68 34.84
C HIS A 161 -17.11 -1.88 34.65
N ASN A 162 -17.21 -0.66 35.15
CA ASN A 162 -16.14 0.25 35.46
C ASN A 162 -15.44 -0.25 36.73
N ASN A 163 -14.15 -0.60 36.65
CA ASN A 163 -13.25 -0.78 37.80
C ASN A 163 -11.84 -0.57 37.24
N GLY A 164 -11.13 0.51 37.54
CA GLY A 164 -10.87 1.03 38.86
C GLY A 164 -9.42 0.69 39.20
N ASN A 165 -8.56 1.70 39.07
CA ASN A 165 -7.38 1.95 39.91
C ASN A 165 -6.28 0.86 39.97
N ASP A 166 -5.07 1.17 39.49
CA ASP A 166 -3.96 1.23 40.46
C ASP A 166 -2.74 2.01 39.97
N THR A 167 -2.45 3.04 40.74
CA THR A 167 -1.18 3.77 40.84
C THR A 167 -0.07 2.86 41.34
N SER A 168 1.06 2.81 40.65
CA SER A 168 2.34 2.44 41.27
C SER A 168 3.51 3.14 40.58
N ALA A 169 3.97 4.18 41.26
CA ALA A 169 5.25 4.82 41.04
C ALA A 169 6.39 3.85 41.43
N VAL A 170 7.35 3.63 40.54
CA VAL A 170 8.65 3.05 40.91
C VAL A 170 9.79 3.93 40.41
N ARG A 171 10.63 4.27 41.39
CA ARG A 171 11.77 5.18 41.44
C ARG A 171 12.83 4.93 40.37
N GLN A 172 13.37 6.02 39.82
CA GLN A 172 14.68 6.04 39.17
C GLN A 172 15.81 6.02 40.22
N PRO A 173 16.86 5.20 40.06
CA PRO A 173 18.11 5.38 40.79
C PRO A 173 19.06 6.34 40.05
N ARG A 174 19.45 7.41 40.75
CA ARG A 174 20.63 8.24 40.47
C ARG A 174 21.90 7.37 40.45
N GLN A 175 22.70 7.48 39.40
CA GLN A 175 24.15 7.17 39.43
C GLN A 175 24.86 8.44 38.91
N ARG A 176 25.38 9.29 39.81
CA ARG A 176 26.70 9.27 40.46
C ARG A 176 27.83 9.61 39.47
N LEU A 177 28.16 10.90 39.43
CA LEU A 177 29.43 11.43 38.94
C LEU A 177 30.57 10.79 39.76
N GLU A 178 31.51 10.16 39.07
CA GLU A 178 32.86 9.95 39.58
C GLU A 178 33.78 10.77 38.67
N ALA A 179 34.30 11.87 39.23
CA ALA A 179 35.42 12.61 38.69
C ALA A 179 36.67 12.06 39.37
N VAL A 180 37.61 11.50 38.61
CA VAL A 180 38.95 11.16 39.10
C VAL A 180 39.95 11.38 37.97
N GLY A 181 40.95 12.23 38.24
CA GLY A 181 42.30 12.19 37.67
C GLY A 181 42.49 12.83 36.30
#